data_AF-A0A3D3MMF4-F1
#
_entry.id   AF-A0A3D3MMF4-F1
#
_cell.length_a   1.000
_cell.length_b   1.000
_cell.length_c   1.000
_cell.angle_alpha   90.00
_cell.angle_beta   90.00
_cell.angle_gamma   90.00
#
_symmetry.space_group_name_H-M   'P 1'
#
loop_
_entity.id
_entity.type
_entity.pdbx_description
1 polymer ?
#
loop_
_entity_poly.entity_id
_entity_poly.type
_entity_poly.pdbx_seq_one_letter_code
_entity_poly.pdbx_strand_id
1 'polypeptide(L)'
;MNIMNNSFTIKFLNIFISQSLFIGLAFFISSCQKKGDDNSDVSPAKLMDAPPPPSIDTINSLREKILLDYIHTAQTIHPNPKNGFPFSRLDYDKIIAYDFQGEEEAYQDVIDRKGKFVPVVLKQQFLTQKQADQILSVLAKDSSYGNGSAACFRPHLGLVFFKGNKKINQISICLSCNASSSEIEIPAKKHRVGNEEYPHEGFSRSGKAAIINLCKEINFHYGR
;
A
#
# COMPACT_ATOMS: atom_id res chain seq x y z
N MET A 1 33.45 30.35 37.66
CA MET A 1 33.12 31.47 36.73
C MET A 1 31.81 31.10 36.03
N ASN A 2 30.86 32.04 36.01
CA ASN A 2 29.41 31.85 35.87
C ASN A 2 28.91 31.26 34.54
N ILE A 3 27.93 30.34 34.68
CA ILE A 3 26.59 30.26 34.07
C ILE A 3 26.33 31.10 32.81
N MET A 4 25.80 30.46 31.75
CA MET A 4 24.60 30.96 31.04
C MET A 4 23.91 29.85 30.22
N ASN A 5 22.80 29.34 30.77
CA ASN A 5 21.74 28.63 30.07
C ASN A 5 20.89 29.64 29.30
N ASN A 6 20.60 29.38 28.03
CA ASN A 6 19.65 30.17 27.25
C ASN A 6 18.37 29.35 27.03
N SER A 7 17.32 29.72 27.76
CA SER A 7 15.96 29.20 27.62
C SER A 7 15.21 30.03 26.57
N PHE A 8 14.75 29.40 25.50
CA PHE A 8 13.91 30.02 24.48
C PHE A 8 12.43 29.81 24.84
N THR A 9 11.73 30.90 25.16
CA THR A 9 10.29 30.93 25.42
C THR A 9 9.56 31.43 24.18
N ILE A 10 8.76 30.59 23.52
CA ILE A 10 7.89 30.99 22.41
C ILE A 10 6.49 31.28 22.97
N LYS A 11 6.04 32.53 22.80
CA LYS A 11 4.72 33.01 23.20
C LYS A 11 3.66 32.55 22.19
N PHE A 12 2.60 31.92 22.69
CA PHE A 12 1.37 31.62 21.95
C PHE A 12 0.65 32.93 21.58
N LEU A 13 0.33 33.09 20.29
CA LEU A 13 -0.50 34.16 19.79
C LEU A 13 -1.92 33.63 19.58
N ASN A 14 -2.85 34.13 20.40
CA ASN A 14 -4.29 33.96 20.26
C ASN A 14 -4.79 34.73 19.03
N ILE A 15 -5.55 34.08 18.14
CA ILE A 15 -6.35 34.75 17.11
C ILE A 15 -7.83 34.48 17.40
N PHE A 16 -8.56 35.58 17.52
CA PHE A 16 -9.96 35.72 17.86
C PHE A 16 -10.84 35.77 16.59
N ILE A 17 -11.99 35.10 16.66
CA ILE A 17 -13.32 35.43 16.11
C ILE A 17 -13.49 35.68 14.59
N SER A 18 -14.39 34.89 13.99
CA SER A 18 -15.45 35.42 13.12
C SER A 18 -16.58 34.38 12.98
N GLN A 19 -17.67 34.60 13.72
CA GLN A 19 -18.97 33.97 13.44
C GLN A 19 -19.64 34.72 12.29
N SER A 20 -20.25 33.99 11.36
CA SER A 20 -21.23 34.55 10.42
C SER A 20 -22.32 33.53 10.15
N LEU A 21 -23.48 33.78 10.76
CA LEU A 21 -24.79 33.30 10.32
C LEU A 21 -25.05 33.82 8.90
N PHE A 22 -25.53 33.01 7.96
CA PHE A 22 -26.45 33.48 6.92
C PHE A 22 -27.37 32.35 6.43
N ILE A 23 -28.64 32.46 6.83
CA ILE A 23 -29.86 32.42 6.03
C ILE A 23 -30.10 31.20 5.13
N GLY A 24 -31.18 30.48 5.45
CA GLY A 24 -31.75 29.41 4.63
C GLY A 24 -32.45 29.91 3.37
N LEU A 25 -32.62 29.00 2.42
CA LEU A 25 -33.57 29.15 1.32
C LEU A 25 -34.36 27.85 1.14
N ALA A 26 -35.67 28.05 1.05
CA ALA A 26 -36.71 27.06 0.98
C ALA A 26 -36.80 26.34 -0.38
N PHE A 27 -37.19 25.07 -0.30
CA PHE A 27 -38.09 24.30 -1.17
C PHE A 27 -38.25 24.72 -2.65
N PHE A 28 -37.82 23.82 -3.54
CA PHE A 28 -38.53 23.53 -4.79
C PHE A 28 -38.68 22.00 -4.94
N ILE A 29 -39.82 21.50 -4.48
CA ILE A 29 -40.35 20.18 -4.82
C ILE A 29 -41.06 20.29 -6.16
N SER A 30 -40.37 19.94 -7.24
CA SER A 30 -41.02 19.74 -8.55
C SER A 30 -41.67 18.37 -8.60
N SER A 31 -42.97 18.37 -8.33
CA SER A 31 -43.90 17.28 -8.58
C SER A 31 -44.13 17.14 -10.08
N CYS A 32 -43.66 16.04 -10.68
CA CYS A 32 -44.12 15.58 -11.99
C CYS A 32 -45.09 14.41 -11.76
N GLN A 33 -46.38 14.67 -11.93
CA GLN A 33 -47.40 13.64 -12.17
C GLN A 33 -48.01 13.85 -13.56
N LYS A 34 -47.85 12.85 -14.44
CA LYS A 34 -48.83 12.34 -15.41
C LYS A 34 -48.17 11.13 -16.10
N LYS A 35 -48.52 9.89 -15.73
CA LYS A 35 -49.66 9.07 -16.20
C LYS A 35 -49.52 8.69 -17.69
N GLY A 36 -49.15 7.43 -17.90
CA GLY A 36 -49.16 6.72 -19.17
C GLY A 36 -49.02 5.23 -18.85
N ASP A 37 -50.12 4.51 -18.97
CA ASP A 37 -50.20 3.06 -18.85
C ASP A 37 -49.39 2.42 -19.98
N ASP A 38 -48.55 1.43 -19.66
CA ASP A 38 -48.32 0.32 -20.58
C ASP A 38 -47.83 -0.92 -19.81
N ASN A 39 -48.62 -1.98 -19.95
CA ASN A 39 -48.29 -3.33 -19.54
C ASN A 39 -47.05 -3.80 -20.32
N SER A 40 -45.95 -4.03 -19.62
CA SER A 40 -44.95 -4.99 -20.07
C SER A 40 -44.53 -5.84 -18.89
N ASP A 41 -45.04 -7.05 -18.90
CA ASP A 41 -44.65 -8.16 -18.05
C ASP A 41 -43.20 -8.53 -18.40
N VAL A 42 -42.24 -7.90 -17.72
CA VAL A 42 -40.83 -8.24 -17.81
C VAL A 42 -40.39 -8.72 -16.43
N SER A 43 -40.27 -10.04 -16.36
CA SER A 43 -39.59 -10.84 -15.34
C SER A 43 -38.54 -10.06 -14.53
N PRO A 44 -38.52 -10.16 -13.19
CA PRO A 44 -37.46 -9.55 -12.39
C PRO A 44 -36.12 -10.08 -12.89
N ALA A 45 -35.30 -9.18 -13.42
CA ALA A 45 -33.90 -9.43 -13.69
C ALA A 45 -33.29 -10.02 -12.41
N LYS A 46 -33.04 -11.34 -12.48
CA LYS A 46 -32.29 -12.10 -11.50
C LYS A 46 -31.04 -11.28 -11.22
N LEU A 47 -30.91 -10.73 -10.01
CA LEU A 47 -29.64 -10.23 -9.51
C LEU A 47 -28.63 -11.33 -9.82
N MET A 48 -27.73 -11.06 -10.76
CA MET A 48 -26.60 -11.93 -10.99
C MET A 48 -25.75 -11.78 -9.74
N ASP A 49 -25.93 -12.72 -8.82
CA ASP A 49 -25.03 -12.89 -7.69
C ASP A 49 -23.61 -12.83 -8.24
N ALA A 50 -22.80 -11.93 -7.68
CA ALA A 50 -21.40 -11.81 -8.04
C ALA A 50 -20.77 -13.22 -8.03
N PRO A 51 -19.95 -13.56 -9.03
CA PRO A 51 -19.34 -14.88 -9.08
C PRO A 51 -18.65 -15.16 -7.75
N PRO A 52 -18.84 -16.36 -7.17
CA PRO A 52 -18.16 -16.71 -5.93
C PRO A 52 -16.66 -16.48 -6.13
N PRO A 53 -15.96 -15.91 -5.14
CA PRO A 53 -14.54 -15.65 -5.26
C PRO A 53 -13.85 -16.94 -5.73
N PRO A 54 -12.93 -16.85 -6.71
CA PRO A 54 -12.31 -18.02 -7.32
C PRO A 54 -11.82 -18.96 -6.21
N SER A 55 -12.04 -20.27 -6.38
CA SER A 55 -11.68 -21.27 -5.38
C SER A 55 -10.17 -21.23 -5.14
N ILE A 56 -9.75 -20.50 -4.10
CA ILE A 56 -8.37 -20.40 -3.71
C ILE A 56 -7.96 -21.75 -3.13
N ASP A 57 -6.88 -22.30 -3.66
CA ASP A 57 -6.19 -23.44 -3.05
C ASP A 57 -5.54 -23.00 -1.73
N THR A 58 -6.37 -22.96 -0.68
CA THR A 58 -5.97 -22.56 0.68
C THR A 58 -5.11 -23.60 1.38
N ILE A 59 -4.92 -24.78 0.79
CA ILE A 59 -4.23 -25.94 1.41
C ILE A 59 -2.79 -25.57 1.80
N ASN A 60 -2.16 -24.66 1.04
CA ASN A 60 -0.78 -24.26 1.26
C ASN A 60 -0.62 -22.87 1.92
N SER A 61 -1.73 -22.24 2.33
CA SER A 61 -1.69 -20.92 2.97
C SER A 61 -1.34 -20.99 4.46
N LEU A 62 -0.60 -20.00 4.96
CA LEU A 62 -0.31 -19.84 6.37
C LEU A 62 -1.57 -19.38 7.12
N ARG A 63 -1.82 -20.00 8.28
CA ARG A 63 -2.91 -19.59 9.17
C ARG A 63 -2.61 -18.23 9.81
N GLU A 64 -3.64 -17.40 9.99
CA GLU A 64 -3.51 -16.05 10.57
C GLU A 64 -2.76 -16.04 11.90
N LYS A 65 -3.00 -17.02 12.79
CA LYS A 65 -2.25 -17.14 14.05
C LYS A 65 -0.74 -17.26 13.83
N ILE A 66 -0.30 -18.04 12.84
CA ILE A 66 1.13 -18.22 12.51
C ILE A 66 1.72 -16.91 11.99
N LEU A 67 0.95 -16.14 11.20
CA LEU A 67 1.35 -14.84 10.68
C LEU A 67 1.52 -13.82 11.82
N LEU A 68 0.57 -13.77 12.74
CA LEU A 68 0.59 -12.88 13.90
C LEU A 68 1.73 -13.24 14.87
N ASP A 69 1.88 -14.51 15.23
CA ASP A 69 2.93 -14.99 16.14
C ASP A 69 4.33 -14.65 15.61
N TYR A 70 4.52 -14.69 14.29
CA TYR A 70 5.81 -14.39 13.65
C TYR A 70 6.21 -12.91 13.74
N ILE A 71 5.25 -11.98 13.81
CA ILE A 71 5.55 -10.55 14.02
C ILE A 71 6.26 -10.35 15.37
N HIS A 72 5.86 -11.11 16.38
CA HIS A 72 6.44 -11.02 17.73
C HIS A 72 7.88 -11.54 17.82
N THR A 73 8.31 -12.38 16.89
CA THR A 73 9.66 -12.99 16.91
C THR A 73 10.66 -12.26 16.01
N ALA A 74 10.20 -11.29 15.22
CA ALA A 74 11.02 -10.59 14.26
C ALA A 74 12.05 -9.68 14.93
N GLN A 75 13.29 -9.74 14.42
CA GLN A 75 14.39 -8.88 14.85
C GLN A 75 14.06 -7.40 14.57
N THR A 76 14.47 -6.53 15.49
CA THR A 76 14.37 -5.08 15.29
C THR A 76 15.40 -4.59 14.28
N ILE A 77 14.94 -3.75 13.34
CA ILE A 77 15.73 -2.96 12.41
C ILE A 77 15.39 -1.47 12.60
N HIS A 78 16.15 -0.58 11.99
CA HIS A 78 15.96 0.86 12.10
C HIS A 78 15.81 1.53 10.73
N PRO A 79 15.02 2.61 10.63
CA PRO A 79 14.99 3.44 9.43
C PRO A 79 16.38 3.99 9.13
N ASN A 80 16.84 3.82 7.89
CA ASN A 80 18.12 4.35 7.45
C ASN A 80 17.89 5.64 6.63
N PRO A 81 18.46 6.79 7.03
CA PRO A 81 18.35 8.04 6.27
C PRO A 81 18.83 7.94 4.82
N LYS A 82 19.67 6.97 4.50
CA LYS A 82 20.18 6.71 3.15
C LYS A 82 19.21 5.93 2.24
N ASN A 83 18.10 5.41 2.77
CA ASN A 83 17.11 4.66 1.98
C ASN A 83 16.24 5.56 1.09
N GLY A 84 16.48 6.88 1.07
CA GLY A 84 15.73 7.84 0.26
C GLY A 84 14.33 8.13 0.82
N PHE A 85 13.62 9.08 0.21
CA PHE A 85 12.24 9.38 0.57
C PHE A 85 11.29 8.44 -0.20
N PRO A 86 10.23 7.89 0.43
CA PRO A 86 9.73 8.20 1.79
C PRO A 86 10.33 7.35 2.92
N PHE A 87 11.09 6.31 2.60
CA PHE A 87 11.48 5.28 3.57
C PHE A 87 12.37 5.78 4.70
N SER A 88 13.18 6.79 4.44
CA SER A 88 14.00 7.49 5.45
C SER A 88 13.20 8.17 6.57
N ARG A 89 11.89 8.37 6.40
CA ARG A 89 11.01 9.04 7.38
C ARG A 89 9.95 8.13 8.00
N LEU A 90 9.84 6.87 7.55
CA LEU A 90 8.89 5.93 8.13
C LEU A 90 9.40 5.44 9.49
N ASP A 91 8.57 5.55 10.53
CA ASP A 91 8.89 5.04 11.87
C ASP A 91 8.57 3.55 12.00
N TYR A 92 9.29 2.70 11.27
CA TYR A 92 9.21 1.24 11.40
C TYR A 92 10.31 0.70 12.33
N ASP A 93 10.07 -0.45 12.92
CA ASP A 93 11.08 -1.25 13.61
C ASP A 93 11.21 -2.67 13.04
N LYS A 94 10.35 -3.05 12.09
CA LYS A 94 10.38 -4.35 11.38
C LYS A 94 9.88 -4.17 9.96
N ILE A 95 10.43 -4.95 9.04
CA ILE A 95 9.86 -5.19 7.72
C ILE A 95 9.76 -6.69 7.53
N ILE A 96 8.57 -7.18 7.21
CA ILE A 96 8.34 -8.57 6.91
C ILE A 96 7.94 -8.68 5.44
N ALA A 97 8.70 -9.49 4.71
CA ALA A 97 8.37 -9.85 3.35
C ALA A 97 7.41 -11.05 3.36
N TYR A 98 6.42 -11.03 2.48
CA TYR A 98 5.45 -12.11 2.32
C TYR A 98 5.40 -12.57 0.86
N ASP A 99 5.43 -13.89 0.67
CA ASP A 99 5.10 -14.56 -0.59
C ASP A 99 3.61 -14.88 -0.54
N PHE A 100 2.82 -14.39 -1.49
CA PHE A 100 1.38 -14.59 -1.51
C PHE A 100 0.84 -14.73 -2.94
N GLN A 101 -0.38 -15.24 -3.08
CA GLN A 101 -1.07 -15.33 -4.37
C GLN A 101 -2.11 -14.22 -4.47
N GLY A 102 -1.66 -12.99 -4.70
CA GLY A 102 -2.55 -11.86 -4.87
C GLY A 102 -3.27 -11.88 -6.22
N GLU A 103 -4.48 -11.33 -6.24
CA GLU A 103 -5.28 -11.11 -7.45
C GLU A 103 -5.69 -9.64 -7.53
N GLU A 104 -6.02 -9.18 -8.73
CA GLU A 104 -6.34 -7.77 -8.95
C GLU A 104 -7.66 -7.39 -8.27
N GLU A 105 -8.68 -8.23 -8.39
CA GLU A 105 -9.99 -7.97 -7.78
C GLU A 105 -10.05 -8.42 -6.31
N ALA A 106 -9.14 -9.32 -5.90
CA ALA A 106 -9.12 -9.92 -4.58
C ALA A 106 -7.69 -10.01 -4.04
N TYR A 107 -7.45 -9.49 -2.83
CA TYR A 107 -6.14 -9.63 -2.17
C TYR A 107 -5.00 -8.94 -2.93
N GLN A 108 -5.19 -7.67 -3.31
CA GLN A 108 -4.11 -6.84 -3.85
C GLN A 108 -2.96 -6.62 -2.84
N ASP A 109 -3.26 -6.76 -1.56
CA ASP A 109 -2.34 -6.53 -0.44
C ASP A 109 -2.34 -7.72 0.53
N VAL A 110 -1.24 -7.86 1.28
CA VAL A 110 -1.05 -8.92 2.28
C VAL A 110 -1.99 -8.74 3.48
N ILE A 111 -2.18 -7.49 3.90
CA ILE A 111 -3.11 -7.11 4.95
C ILE A 111 -4.21 -6.27 4.31
N ASP A 112 -5.45 -6.72 4.43
CA ASP A 112 -6.59 -6.05 3.83
C ASP A 112 -6.91 -4.71 4.52
N ARG A 113 -7.88 -3.98 3.97
CA ARG A 113 -8.35 -2.69 4.53
C ARG A 113 -8.98 -2.81 5.92
N LYS A 114 -9.36 -4.03 6.35
CA LYS A 114 -9.89 -4.32 7.68
C LYS A 114 -8.77 -4.67 8.67
N GLY A 115 -7.51 -4.68 8.23
CA GLY A 115 -6.36 -5.00 9.05
C GLY A 115 -6.13 -6.50 9.24
N LYS A 116 -6.76 -7.35 8.42
CA LYS A 116 -6.62 -8.81 8.50
C LYS A 116 -5.68 -9.34 7.44
N PHE A 117 -4.96 -10.42 7.76
CA PHE A 117 -4.19 -11.14 6.75
C PHE A 117 -5.12 -11.79 5.72
N VAL A 118 -4.73 -11.72 4.46
CA VAL A 118 -5.46 -12.41 3.38
C VAL A 118 -5.21 -13.93 3.42
N PRO A 119 -6.16 -14.77 3.00
CA PRO A 119 -6.05 -16.23 3.10
C PRO A 119 -5.17 -16.87 1.99
N VAL A 120 -4.26 -16.09 1.41
CA VAL A 120 -3.39 -16.48 0.28
C VAL A 120 -1.90 -16.26 0.55
N VAL A 121 -1.54 -16.00 1.81
CA VAL A 121 -0.13 -15.85 2.21
C VAL A 121 0.51 -17.24 2.31
N LEU A 122 1.56 -17.47 1.53
CA LEU A 122 2.26 -18.76 1.42
C LEU A 122 3.52 -18.82 2.28
N LYS A 123 4.26 -17.72 2.36
CA LYS A 123 5.51 -17.62 3.13
C LYS A 123 5.66 -16.24 3.76
N GLN A 124 6.50 -16.17 4.78
CA GLN A 124 6.89 -14.93 5.43
C GLN A 124 8.36 -14.99 5.85
N GLN A 125 9.04 -13.85 5.81
CA GLN A 125 10.43 -13.70 6.24
C GLN A 125 10.66 -12.27 6.74
N PHE A 126 11.10 -12.10 7.99
CA PHE A 126 11.58 -10.77 8.42
C PHE A 126 12.88 -10.43 7.68
N LEU A 127 13.00 -9.17 7.26
CA LEU A 127 14.20 -8.67 6.60
C LEU A 127 15.26 -8.27 7.63
N THR A 128 16.50 -8.62 7.35
CA THR A 128 17.64 -8.03 8.06
C THR A 128 17.81 -6.56 7.70
N GLN A 129 18.54 -5.78 8.52
CA GLN A 129 18.85 -4.38 8.21
C GLN A 129 19.46 -4.22 6.81
N LYS A 130 20.40 -5.10 6.44
CA LYS A 130 21.07 -5.09 5.14
C LYS A 130 20.07 -5.27 3.99
N GLN A 131 19.18 -6.27 4.10
CA GLN A 131 18.17 -6.54 3.08
C GLN A 131 17.17 -5.39 2.95
N ALA A 132 16.70 -4.84 4.07
CA ALA A 132 15.83 -3.68 4.11
C ALA A 132 16.48 -2.47 3.41
N ASP A 133 17.72 -2.14 3.78
CA ASP A 133 18.42 -0.99 3.19
C ASP A 133 18.67 -1.16 1.69
N GLN A 134 19.02 -2.37 1.26
CA GLN A 134 19.21 -2.69 -0.15
C GLN A 134 17.91 -2.48 -0.95
N ILE A 135 16.79 -3.07 -0.54
CA ILE A 135 15.56 -2.97 -1.33
C ILE A 135 14.94 -1.57 -1.26
N LEU A 136 14.91 -0.94 -0.09
CA LEU A 136 14.29 0.38 0.08
C LEU A 136 15.06 1.47 -0.67
N SER A 137 16.40 1.44 -0.63
CA SER A 137 17.21 2.38 -1.40
C SER A 137 17.04 2.22 -2.91
N VAL A 138 16.68 1.04 -3.40
CA VAL A 138 16.34 0.82 -4.81
C VAL A 138 14.95 1.38 -5.09
N LEU A 139 13.95 1.04 -4.27
CA LEU A 139 12.57 1.51 -4.48
C LEU A 139 12.42 3.03 -4.38
N ALA A 140 13.34 3.73 -3.71
CA ALA A 140 13.33 5.19 -3.62
C ALA A 140 14.06 5.91 -4.78
N LYS A 141 14.68 5.20 -5.73
CA LYS A 141 15.45 5.80 -6.82
C LYS A 141 14.65 5.88 -8.11
N ASP A 142 14.63 7.06 -8.73
CA ASP A 142 14.01 7.27 -10.05
C ASP A 142 14.52 6.27 -11.11
N SER A 143 15.83 5.96 -11.07
CA SER A 143 16.46 4.99 -11.99
C SER A 143 15.94 3.54 -11.85
N SER A 144 15.19 3.25 -10.80
CA SER A 144 14.54 1.95 -10.59
C SER A 144 13.22 1.82 -11.33
N TYR A 145 12.74 2.92 -11.90
CA TYR A 145 11.53 3.03 -12.71
C TYR A 145 11.90 3.49 -14.12
N GLY A 146 10.96 3.45 -15.06
CA GLY A 146 11.33 3.67 -16.46
C GLY A 146 10.44 3.04 -17.50
N ASN A 147 9.84 1.91 -17.16
CA ASN A 147 9.33 0.97 -18.16
C ASN A 147 7.80 0.88 -18.12
N GLY A 148 7.23 0.26 -19.15
CA GLY A 148 5.80 -0.05 -19.20
C GLY A 148 5.39 -1.07 -18.13
N SER A 149 4.18 -0.91 -17.63
CA SER A 149 3.43 -1.88 -16.83
C SER A 149 2.35 -2.54 -17.67
N ALA A 150 1.95 -3.76 -17.31
CA ALA A 150 0.75 -4.37 -17.85
C ALA A 150 -0.48 -3.89 -17.06
N ALA A 151 -1.66 -3.99 -17.65
CA ALA A 151 -2.91 -3.59 -17.00
C ALA A 151 -3.29 -4.49 -15.80
N CYS A 152 -2.78 -5.73 -15.76
CA CYS A 152 -3.06 -6.67 -14.68
C CYS A 152 -2.42 -6.25 -13.35
N PHE A 153 -2.91 -6.79 -12.23
CA PHE A 153 -2.16 -6.74 -10.97
C PHE A 153 -2.32 -8.00 -10.11
N ARG A 154 -1.39 -8.96 -10.24
CA ARG A 154 -1.37 -10.24 -9.49
C ARG A 154 -0.09 -10.36 -8.66
N PRO A 155 0.01 -9.66 -7.50
CA PRO A 155 1.25 -9.54 -6.77
C PRO A 155 1.66 -10.86 -6.08
N HIS A 156 2.97 -11.11 -6.05
CA HIS A 156 3.57 -12.25 -5.34
C HIS A 156 4.60 -11.86 -4.28
N LEU A 157 4.83 -10.57 -4.08
CA LEU A 157 5.71 -10.07 -3.03
C LEU A 157 5.01 -8.92 -2.31
N GLY A 158 4.83 -9.08 -1.00
CA GLY A 158 4.42 -7.99 -0.12
C GLY A 158 5.56 -7.60 0.82
N LEU A 159 5.79 -6.31 1.00
CA LEU A 159 6.67 -5.75 2.03
C LEU A 159 5.80 -5.01 3.03
N VAL A 160 5.67 -5.53 4.24
CA VAL A 160 4.82 -4.92 5.28
C VAL A 160 5.71 -4.33 6.37
N PHE A 161 5.48 -3.06 6.67
CA PHE A 161 6.22 -2.28 7.65
C PHE A 161 5.46 -2.29 8.97
N PHE A 162 6.15 -2.60 10.06
CA PHE A 162 5.57 -2.60 11.40
C PHE A 162 6.32 -1.67 12.36
N LYS A 163 5.58 -1.15 13.35
CA LYS A 163 6.10 -0.54 14.57
C LYS A 163 5.54 -1.31 15.75
N GLY A 164 6.39 -1.95 16.54
CA GLY A 164 5.95 -2.99 17.47
C GLY A 164 5.25 -4.10 16.68
N ASN A 165 3.97 -4.36 16.98
CA ASN A 165 3.15 -5.35 16.27
C ASN A 165 2.09 -4.70 15.36
N LYS A 166 2.15 -3.38 15.20
CA LYS A 166 1.17 -2.61 14.41
C LYS A 166 1.72 -2.37 13.01
N LYS A 167 0.95 -2.76 11.99
CA LYS A 167 1.21 -2.38 10.60
C LYS A 167 1.16 -0.85 10.48
N ILE A 168 2.18 -0.25 9.85
CA ILE A 168 2.21 1.18 9.54
C ILE A 168 2.18 1.47 8.03
N ASN A 169 2.59 0.51 7.20
CA ASN A 169 2.56 0.62 5.75
C ASN A 169 2.68 -0.76 5.08
N GLN A 170 2.40 -0.84 3.78
CA GLN A 170 2.76 -1.98 2.95
C GLN A 170 2.97 -1.60 1.48
N ILE A 171 3.74 -2.44 0.79
CA ILE A 171 3.98 -2.38 -0.64
C ILE A 171 3.71 -3.78 -1.21
N SER A 172 2.89 -3.85 -2.25
CA SER A 172 2.61 -5.07 -2.99
C SER A 172 3.23 -4.97 -4.38
N ILE A 173 3.96 -6.00 -4.81
CA ILE A 173 4.77 -5.99 -6.02
C ILE A 173 4.35 -7.14 -6.93
N CYS A 174 4.03 -6.78 -8.18
CA CYS A 174 3.80 -7.72 -9.26
C CYS A 174 4.87 -7.56 -10.34
N LEU A 175 5.84 -8.48 -10.41
CA LEU A 175 6.86 -8.43 -11.48
C LEU A 175 6.32 -8.85 -12.84
N SER A 176 5.28 -9.70 -12.89
CA SER A 176 4.62 -10.11 -14.14
C SER A 176 3.94 -8.93 -14.82
N CYS A 177 3.26 -8.08 -14.04
CA CYS A 177 2.64 -6.85 -14.53
C CYS A 177 3.60 -5.65 -14.47
N ASN A 178 4.83 -5.87 -14.00
CA ASN A 178 5.85 -4.85 -13.81
C ASN A 178 5.31 -3.62 -13.06
N ALA A 179 4.65 -3.81 -11.93
CA ALA A 179 3.99 -2.74 -11.19
C ALA A 179 4.07 -2.96 -9.68
N SER A 180 3.77 -1.91 -8.93
CA SER A 180 3.61 -1.99 -7.47
C SER A 180 2.44 -1.14 -7.00
N SER A 181 1.78 -1.59 -5.95
CA SER A 181 0.87 -0.80 -5.12
C SER A 181 1.57 -0.46 -3.81
N SER A 182 1.37 0.75 -3.29
CA SER A 182 1.93 1.15 -1.99
C SER A 182 0.97 2.05 -1.25
N GLU A 183 0.86 1.85 0.07
CA GLU A 183 0.09 2.72 0.95
C GLU A 183 0.78 4.07 1.22
N ILE A 184 2.04 4.21 0.83
CA ILE A 184 2.75 5.49 0.83
C ILE A 184 3.14 5.90 -0.58
N GLU A 185 3.08 7.19 -0.84
CA GLU A 185 3.58 7.74 -2.09
C GLU A 185 5.09 7.57 -2.18
N ILE A 186 5.54 6.93 -3.27
CA ILE A 186 6.95 6.81 -3.63
C ILE A 186 7.20 7.78 -4.80
N PRO A 187 7.84 8.96 -4.58
CA PRO A 187 7.99 9.96 -5.64
C PRO A 187 8.75 9.46 -6.86
N ALA A 188 9.66 8.49 -6.69
CA ALA A 188 10.40 7.87 -7.79
C ALA A 188 9.49 7.16 -8.82
N LYS A 189 8.23 6.86 -8.47
CA LYS A 189 7.22 6.30 -9.38
C LYS A 189 6.53 7.37 -10.25
N LYS A 190 6.95 8.62 -10.17
CA LYS A 190 6.36 9.74 -10.90
C LYS A 190 7.40 10.41 -11.77
N HIS A 191 7.03 10.72 -13.01
CA HIS A 191 7.87 11.45 -13.94
C HIS A 191 7.24 12.80 -14.26
N ARG A 192 8.03 13.88 -14.27
CA ARG A 192 7.55 15.21 -14.62
C ARG A 192 8.08 15.64 -15.97
N VAL A 193 7.16 15.99 -16.87
CA VAL A 193 7.48 16.60 -18.18
C VAL A 193 6.85 17.98 -18.20
N GLY A 194 7.67 19.01 -18.08
CA GLY A 194 7.18 20.38 -17.88
C GLY A 194 6.42 20.53 -16.56
N ASN A 195 5.15 20.97 -16.64
CA ASN A 195 4.25 21.11 -15.48
C ASN A 195 3.34 19.91 -15.26
N GLU A 196 3.45 18.87 -16.10
CA GLU A 196 2.59 17.68 -16.05
C GLU A 196 3.31 16.51 -15.38
N GLU A 197 2.56 15.76 -14.57
CA GLU A 197 3.06 14.60 -13.82
C GLU A 197 2.44 13.33 -14.40
N TYR A 198 3.29 12.43 -14.88
CA TYR A 198 2.93 11.17 -15.52
C TYR A 198 3.31 9.98 -14.62
N PRO A 199 2.48 8.92 -14.56
CA PRO A 199 2.82 7.70 -13.86
C PRO A 199 4.05 7.05 -14.52
N HIS A 200 5.08 6.83 -13.72
CA HIS A 200 6.32 6.14 -14.09
C HIS A 200 6.40 4.82 -13.32
N GLU A 201 5.38 4.00 -13.48
CA GLU A 201 5.06 2.95 -12.50
C GLU A 201 5.86 1.67 -12.70
N GLY A 202 6.35 1.42 -13.92
CA GLY A 202 7.03 0.17 -14.23
C GLY A 202 8.51 0.16 -13.90
N PHE A 203 8.96 -0.93 -13.29
CA PHE A 203 10.33 -1.10 -12.88
C PHE A 203 11.28 -1.18 -14.08
N SER A 204 12.43 -0.50 -13.95
CA SER A 204 13.58 -0.64 -14.83
C SER A 204 14.21 -2.04 -14.70
N ARG A 205 15.16 -2.38 -15.57
CA ARG A 205 15.89 -3.66 -15.48
C ARG A 205 16.61 -3.80 -14.13
N SER A 206 17.23 -2.73 -13.63
CA SER A 206 17.91 -2.73 -12.33
C SER A 206 16.93 -2.82 -11.16
N GLY A 207 15.78 -2.14 -11.25
CA GLY A 207 14.70 -2.26 -10.26
C GLY A 207 14.20 -3.70 -10.13
N LYS A 208 13.87 -4.35 -11.25
CA LYS A 208 13.48 -5.78 -11.27
C LYS A 208 14.55 -6.68 -10.69
N ALA A 209 15.81 -6.47 -11.08
CA ALA A 209 16.92 -7.30 -10.61
C ALA A 209 17.09 -7.23 -9.09
N ALA A 210 16.94 -6.06 -8.47
CA ALA A 210 17.00 -5.93 -7.03
C ALA A 210 15.87 -6.70 -6.31
N ILE A 211 14.64 -6.62 -6.84
CA ILE A 211 13.49 -7.35 -6.30
C ILE A 211 13.71 -8.87 -6.42
N ILE A 212 14.15 -9.33 -7.59
CA ILE A 212 14.48 -10.75 -7.83
C ILE A 212 15.59 -11.22 -6.90
N ASN A 213 16.63 -10.42 -6.69
CA ASN A 213 17.74 -10.76 -5.80
C ASN A 213 17.27 -10.88 -4.35
N LEU A 214 16.44 -9.96 -3.86
CA LEU A 214 15.82 -10.10 -2.54
C LEU A 214 15.03 -11.41 -2.46
N CYS A 215 14.16 -11.69 -3.43
CA CYS A 215 13.38 -12.92 -3.46
C CYS A 215 14.24 -14.20 -3.53
N LYS A 216 15.41 -14.15 -4.19
CA LYS A 216 16.39 -15.25 -4.17
C LYS A 216 16.93 -15.48 -2.76
N GLU A 217 17.37 -14.41 -2.09
CA GLU A 217 17.93 -14.50 -0.73
C GLU A 217 16.93 -15.06 0.29
N ILE A 218 15.64 -14.76 0.12
CA ILE A 218 14.57 -15.22 1.04
C ILE A 218 13.75 -16.41 0.50
N ASN A 219 14.15 -17.01 -0.63
CA ASN A 219 13.51 -18.18 -1.26
C ASN A 219 12.00 -17.99 -1.58
N PHE A 220 11.66 -16.85 -2.16
CA PHE A 220 10.29 -16.48 -2.57
C PHE A 220 10.06 -16.73 -4.06
N HIS A 221 8.79 -16.70 -4.49
CA HIS A 221 8.35 -16.99 -5.87
C HIS A 221 9.23 -16.37 -6.96
N TYR A 222 9.47 -15.06 -6.94
CA TYR A 222 10.27 -14.38 -7.97
C TYR A 222 11.77 -14.71 -7.98
N GLY A 223 12.26 -15.41 -6.95
CA GLY A 223 13.66 -15.80 -6.84
C GLY A 223 13.99 -17.15 -7.46
N ARG A 224 12.99 -17.89 -7.94
CA ARG A 224 13.17 -19.25 -8.47
C ARG A 224 13.50 -19.26 -9.96
#